data_AF-A0A956ZEC8-F1
#
_entry.id   AF-A0A956ZEC8-F1
#
_cell.length_a   1.000
_cell.length_b   1.000
_cell.length_c   1.000
_cell.angle_alpha   90.00
_cell.angle_beta   90.00
_cell.angle_gamma   90.00
#
_symmetry.space_group_name_H-M   'P 1'
#
loop_
_entity.id
_entity.type
_entity.pdbx_description
1 polymer ?
#
loop_
_entity_poly.entity_id
_entity_poly.type
_entity_poly.pdbx_seq_one_letter_code
_entity_poly.pdbx_strand_id
1 'polypeptide(L)'
;YYAAGQYDYARKCLEYTSKKDPAHWQSHYHLANTYMKLGMKPEARESYDECIKNMPDFETCKRCQAAIKAIDQETGARDAASLAVEPKVEAKEKEKSVEERLAEDRNEHLRKKIKELKARKEAILEEGRREAAAIRAEAERQIHDVARNTNQFIQNSRTGEVRLGITTSQANAIRAEAEIRARQVMSTAEIRARGIQIPRDPD
;
A
#
# COMPACT_ATOMS: atom_id res chain seq x y z
N TYR A 1 14.95 -17.80 0.71
CA TYR A 1 14.87 -16.85 -0.43
C TYR A 1 15.52 -17.39 -1.70
N TYR A 2 16.79 -17.81 -1.67
CA TYR A 2 17.45 -18.44 -2.84
C TYR A 2 16.78 -19.75 -3.31
N ALA A 3 16.42 -20.64 -2.37
CA ALA A 3 15.69 -21.88 -2.67
C ALA A 3 14.21 -21.67 -3.06
N ALA A 4 13.68 -20.46 -2.89
CA ALA A 4 12.27 -20.13 -3.17
C ALA A 4 12.07 -19.45 -4.54
N GLY A 5 13.14 -19.33 -5.36
CA GLY A 5 13.07 -18.68 -6.68
C GLY A 5 12.93 -17.14 -6.64
N GLN A 6 12.93 -16.53 -5.45
CA GLN A 6 12.84 -15.08 -5.27
C GLN A 6 14.23 -14.44 -5.31
N TYR A 7 14.83 -14.40 -6.50
CA TYR A 7 16.20 -13.93 -6.69
C TYR A 7 16.37 -12.42 -6.41
N ASP A 8 15.36 -11.59 -6.68
CA ASP A 8 15.41 -10.15 -6.40
C ASP A 8 15.49 -9.82 -4.90
N TYR A 9 14.71 -10.52 -4.07
CA TYR A 9 14.76 -10.35 -2.62
C TYR A 9 16.05 -10.95 -2.04
N ALA A 10 16.48 -12.10 -2.56
CA ALA A 10 17.74 -12.73 -2.15
C ALA A 10 18.93 -11.80 -2.38
N ARG A 11 18.99 -11.14 -3.55
CA ARG A 11 20.05 -10.17 -3.87
C ARG A 11 20.11 -9.04 -2.84
N LYS A 12 18.99 -8.40 -2.53
CA LYS A 12 18.92 -7.29 -1.57
C LYS A 12 19.37 -7.68 -0.16
N CYS A 13 18.95 -8.87 0.29
CA CYS A 13 19.39 -9.38 1.59
C CYS A 13 20.90 -9.67 1.60
N LEU A 14 21.44 -10.23 0.51
CA LEU A 14 22.85 -10.58 0.39
C LEU A 14 23.76 -9.35 0.21
N GLU A 15 23.31 -8.31 -0.51
CA GLU A 15 24.00 -7.02 -0.60
C GLU A 15 24.06 -6.31 0.75
N TYR A 16 22.98 -6.37 1.53
CA TYR A 16 22.98 -5.82 2.87
C TYR A 16 23.96 -6.57 3.78
N THR A 17 24.01 -7.90 3.67
CA THR A 17 24.97 -8.72 4.40
C THR A 17 26.41 -8.44 3.98
N SER A 18 26.71 -8.31 2.68
CA SER A 18 28.07 -7.99 2.22
C SER A 18 28.52 -6.59 2.65
N LYS A 19 27.60 -5.62 2.75
CA LYS A 19 27.90 -4.29 3.30
C LYS A 19 28.18 -4.32 4.80
N LYS A 20 27.52 -5.20 5.55
CA LYS A 20 27.72 -5.34 7.00
C LYS A 20 28.98 -6.12 7.33
N ASP A 21 29.27 -7.15 6.57
CA ASP A 21 30.46 -7.98 6.74
C ASP A 21 31.11 -8.22 5.37
N PRO A 22 31.99 -7.28 4.94
CA PRO A 22 32.68 -7.39 3.66
C PRO A 22 33.61 -8.60 3.54
N ALA A 23 34.03 -9.17 4.68
CA ALA A 23 34.91 -10.34 4.74
C ALA A 23 34.15 -11.67 4.62
N HIS A 24 32.81 -11.64 4.63
CA HIS A 24 32.00 -12.85 4.60
C HIS A 24 31.91 -13.46 3.19
N TRP A 25 32.83 -14.38 2.88
CA TRP A 25 32.93 -15.04 1.57
C TRP A 25 31.66 -15.79 1.14
N GLN A 26 30.90 -16.38 2.07
CA GLN A 26 29.63 -17.07 1.73
C GLN A 26 28.60 -16.10 1.14
N SER A 27 28.53 -14.86 1.65
CA SER A 27 27.59 -13.86 1.15
C SER A 27 27.90 -13.51 -0.30
N HIS A 28 29.18 -13.28 -0.60
CA HIS A 28 29.68 -13.01 -1.94
C HIS A 28 29.43 -14.16 -2.91
N TYR A 29 29.64 -15.40 -2.47
CA TYR A 29 29.34 -16.60 -3.27
C TYR A 29 27.84 -16.72 -3.61
N HIS A 30 26.97 -16.54 -2.63
CA HIS A 30 25.53 -16.61 -2.86
C HIS A 30 25.01 -15.42 -3.67
N LEU A 31 25.61 -14.25 -3.50
CA LEU A 31 25.29 -13.04 -4.26
C LEU A 31 25.65 -13.24 -5.74
N ALA A 32 26.85 -13.75 -6.02
CA ALA A 32 27.32 -14.08 -7.37
C ALA A 32 26.42 -15.10 -8.08
N ASN A 33 26.01 -16.16 -7.37
CA ASN A 33 25.06 -17.14 -7.90
C ASN A 33 23.67 -16.53 -8.17
N THR A 34 23.22 -15.61 -7.32
CA THR A 34 21.96 -14.90 -7.51
C THR A 34 22.03 -14.01 -8.75
N TYR A 35 23.15 -13.30 -8.97
CA TYR A 35 23.39 -12.53 -10.19
C TYR A 35 23.41 -13.39 -11.45
N MET A 36 24.03 -14.57 -11.40
CA MET A 36 23.99 -15.53 -12.51
C MET A 36 22.55 -15.94 -12.88
N LYS A 37 21.69 -16.14 -11.88
CA LYS A 37 20.27 -16.48 -12.11
C LYS A 37 19.45 -15.30 -12.65
N LEU A 38 19.84 -14.08 -12.33
CA LEU A 38 19.23 -12.85 -12.85
C LEU A 38 19.78 -12.44 -14.22
N GLY A 39 20.80 -13.12 -14.75
CA GLY A 39 21.44 -12.79 -16.04
C GLY A 39 22.45 -11.64 -15.97
N MET A 40 22.74 -11.13 -14.77
CA MET A 40 23.70 -10.06 -14.46
C MET A 40 25.12 -10.62 -14.38
N LYS A 41 25.67 -10.99 -15.54
CA LYS A 41 26.99 -11.64 -15.66
C LYS A 41 28.18 -10.78 -15.19
N PRO A 42 28.26 -9.47 -15.50
CA PRO A 42 29.41 -8.68 -15.04
C PRO A 42 29.44 -8.51 -13.52
N GLU A 43 28.30 -8.28 -12.87
CA GLU A 43 28.18 -8.16 -11.42
C GLU A 43 28.42 -9.50 -10.71
N ALA A 44 28.00 -10.62 -11.33
CA ALA A 44 28.32 -11.96 -10.85
C ALA A 44 29.83 -12.20 -10.80
N ARG A 45 30.56 -11.78 -11.85
CA ARG A 45 32.03 -11.94 -11.94
C ARG A 45 32.72 -11.20 -10.79
N GLU A 46 32.36 -9.95 -10.54
CA GLU A 46 32.93 -9.15 -9.45
C GLU A 46 32.67 -9.79 -8.08
N SER A 47 31.45 -10.26 -7.84
CA SER A 47 31.09 -10.94 -6.60
C SER A 47 31.85 -12.28 -6.40
N TYR A 48 32.12 -13.02 -7.48
CA TYR A 48 32.98 -14.21 -7.42
C TYR A 48 34.44 -13.87 -7.13
N ASP A 49 34.94 -12.75 -7.65
CA ASP A 49 36.31 -12.27 -7.38
C ASP A 49 36.48 -11.84 -5.91
N GLU A 50 35.51 -11.11 -5.36
CA GLU A 50 35.44 -10.77 -3.93
C GLU A 50 35.34 -12.01 -3.05
N CYS A 51 34.59 -13.04 -3.48
CA CYS A 51 34.55 -14.32 -2.79
C CYS A 51 35.95 -14.96 -2.72
N ILE A 52 36.73 -14.94 -3.81
CA ILE A 52 38.08 -15.51 -3.85
C ILE A 52 39.07 -14.71 -3.01
N LYS A 53 38.98 -13.36 -3.05
CA LYS A 53 39.83 -12.45 -2.25
C LYS A 53 39.71 -12.67 -0.75
N ASN A 54 38.51 -13.00 -0.28
CA ASN A 54 38.22 -13.26 1.13
C ASN A 54 38.61 -14.68 1.60
N MET A 55 39.44 -15.38 0.82
CA MET A 55 39.99 -16.72 1.10
C MET A 55 38.96 -17.76 1.57
N PRO A 56 38.09 -18.24 0.67
CA PRO A 56 37.20 -19.35 0.95
C PRO A 56 37.97 -20.68 0.87
N ASP A 57 37.31 -21.79 1.17
CA ASP A 57 37.88 -23.12 0.98
C ASP A 57 38.35 -23.35 -0.47
N PHE A 58 39.38 -24.18 -0.65
CA PHE A 58 39.97 -24.48 -1.97
C PHE A 58 38.93 -24.95 -3.01
N GLU A 59 37.99 -25.79 -2.58
CA GLU A 59 36.90 -26.30 -3.43
C GLU A 59 35.96 -25.17 -3.90
N THR A 60 35.62 -24.25 -2.99
CA THR A 60 34.78 -23.08 -3.30
C THR A 60 35.51 -22.14 -4.26
N CYS A 61 36.80 -21.86 -4.02
CA CYS A 61 37.63 -21.06 -4.92
C CYS A 61 37.67 -21.64 -6.34
N LYS A 62 37.85 -22.97 -6.46
CA LYS A 62 37.83 -23.66 -7.76
C LYS A 62 36.48 -23.52 -8.47
N ARG A 63 35.36 -23.57 -7.74
CA ARG A 63 34.01 -23.35 -8.29
C ARG A 63 33.80 -21.92 -8.76
N CYS A 64 34.22 -20.93 -7.98
CA CYS A 64 34.15 -19.52 -8.37
C CYS A 64 34.98 -19.26 -9.63
N GLN A 65 36.20 -19.79 -9.71
CA GLN A 65 37.04 -19.65 -10.90
C GLN A 65 36.43 -20.32 -12.14
N ALA A 66 35.81 -21.49 -11.98
CA ALA A 66 35.10 -22.16 -13.08
C ALA A 66 33.91 -21.30 -13.56
N ALA A 67 33.16 -20.70 -12.64
CA ALA A 67 32.05 -19.80 -12.97
C ALA A 67 32.53 -18.53 -13.70
N ILE A 68 33.63 -17.90 -13.24
CA ILE A 68 34.23 -16.74 -13.93
C ILE A 68 34.67 -17.11 -15.35
N LYS A 69 35.32 -18.26 -15.56
CA LYS A 69 35.70 -18.72 -16.90
C LYS A 69 34.49 -18.94 -17.81
N ALA A 70 33.41 -19.50 -17.28
CA ALA A 70 32.17 -19.68 -18.04
C ALA A 70 31.54 -18.34 -18.45
N ILE A 71 31.53 -17.36 -17.54
CA ILE A 71 31.09 -15.99 -17.83
C ILE A 71 31.95 -15.38 -18.94
N ASP A 72 33.28 -15.50 -18.84
CA ASP A 72 34.22 -14.91 -19.80
C ASP A 72 34.13 -15.53 -21.20
N GLN A 73 33.86 -16.83 -21.28
CA GLN A 73 33.60 -17.53 -22.55
C GLN A 73 32.29 -17.09 -23.18
N GLU A 74 31.24 -16.89 -22.37
CA GLU A 74 29.93 -16.41 -22.84
C GLU A 74 29.94 -14.93 -23.23
N THR A 75 30.79 -14.09 -22.62
CA THR A 75 30.99 -12.70 -23.03
C THR A 75 31.84 -12.63 -24.28
N GLY A 76 32.95 -13.38 -24.36
CA GLY A 76 33.81 -13.43 -25.54
C GLY A 76 33.10 -13.98 -26.79
N ALA A 77 32.16 -14.91 -26.62
CA ALA A 77 31.31 -15.39 -27.71
C ALA A 77 30.29 -14.34 -28.19
N ARG A 78 29.82 -13.45 -27.30
CA ARG A 78 28.97 -12.32 -27.66
C ARG A 78 29.75 -11.20 -28.35
N ASP A 79 30.99 -10.96 -27.95
CA ASP A 79 31.87 -9.98 -28.61
C ASP A 79 32.32 -10.45 -30.00
N ALA A 80 32.51 -11.76 -30.19
CA ALA A 80 32.75 -12.34 -31.52
C ALA A 80 31.50 -12.30 -32.43
N ALA A 81 30.30 -12.34 -31.86
CA ALA A 81 29.04 -12.22 -32.58
C ALA A 81 28.60 -10.75 -32.81
N SER A 82 29.12 -9.78 -32.05
CA SER A 82 28.80 -8.36 -32.18
C SER A 82 29.63 -7.63 -33.25
N LEU A 83 30.69 -8.24 -33.78
CA LEU A 83 31.51 -7.70 -34.89
C LEU A 83 30.79 -7.67 -36.25
N ALA A 84 29.55 -8.16 -36.36
CA ALA A 84 28.74 -8.11 -37.58
C ALA A 84 27.49 -7.21 -37.48
N VAL A 85 27.33 -6.47 -36.38
CA VAL A 85 26.23 -5.49 -36.22
C VAL A 85 26.86 -4.14 -35.91
N GLU A 86 26.78 -3.23 -36.87
CA GLU A 86 27.24 -1.85 -36.75
C GLU A 86 26.80 -1.17 -35.43
N PRO A 87 27.57 -0.20 -34.92
CA PRO A 87 27.35 0.40 -33.63
C PRO A 87 26.13 1.32 -33.70
N LYS A 88 24.95 0.78 -33.38
CA LYS A 88 23.78 1.59 -33.08
C LYS A 88 23.94 2.16 -31.68
N VAL A 89 24.69 3.25 -31.63
CA VAL A 89 24.57 4.27 -30.58
C VAL A 89 23.08 4.63 -30.48
N GLU A 90 22.61 4.85 -29.25
CA GLU A 90 21.26 5.33 -28.89
C GLU A 90 20.19 4.26 -28.66
N ALA A 91 20.27 3.61 -27.51
CA ALA A 91 19.15 3.61 -26.58
C ALA A 91 19.72 3.51 -25.15
N LYS A 92 19.96 4.66 -24.52
CA LYS A 92 19.91 4.73 -23.06
C LYS A 92 18.47 4.42 -22.66
N GLU A 93 18.09 3.14 -22.66
CA GLU A 93 17.01 2.70 -21.80
C GLU A 93 17.51 3.03 -20.39
N LYS A 94 16.89 4.03 -19.78
CA LYS A 94 17.10 4.39 -18.39
C LYS A 94 16.67 3.19 -17.57
N GLU A 95 17.57 2.21 -17.42
CA GLU A 95 17.33 1.08 -16.55
C GLU A 95 17.32 1.68 -15.15
N LYS A 96 16.11 1.90 -14.63
CA LYS A 96 15.90 2.50 -13.32
C LYS A 96 16.79 1.77 -12.34
N SER A 97 17.55 2.55 -11.57
CA SER A 97 18.46 1.96 -10.59
C SER A 97 17.67 1.00 -9.71
N VAL A 98 18.31 -0.06 -9.22
CA VAL A 98 17.66 -1.01 -8.31
C VAL A 98 16.95 -0.30 -7.15
N GLU A 99 17.54 0.81 -6.67
CA GLU A 99 16.99 1.65 -5.62
C GLU A 99 15.71 2.38 -6.06
N GLU A 100 15.63 2.85 -7.30
CA GLU A 100 14.42 3.44 -7.88
C GLU A 100 13.29 2.41 -8.01
N ARG A 101 13.59 1.19 -8.46
CA ARG A 101 12.58 0.10 -8.52
C ARG A 101 12.06 -0.27 -7.14
N LEU A 102 12.95 -0.36 -6.15
CA LEU A 102 12.60 -0.57 -4.75
C LEU A 102 11.75 0.56 -4.16
N ALA A 103 12.09 1.80 -4.50
CA ALA A 103 11.33 2.98 -4.09
C ALA A 103 9.94 2.98 -4.73
N GLU A 104 9.83 2.56 -6.00
CA GLU A 104 8.55 2.41 -6.69
C GLU A 104 7.66 1.34 -6.05
N ASP A 105 8.18 0.16 -5.75
CA ASP A 105 7.43 -0.90 -5.03
C ASP A 105 6.95 -0.41 -3.65
N ARG A 106 7.83 0.30 -2.93
CA ARG A 106 7.51 0.88 -1.62
C ARG A 106 6.45 1.97 -1.74
N ASN A 107 6.56 2.82 -2.76
CA ASN A 107 5.59 3.88 -3.04
C ASN A 107 4.24 3.30 -3.46
N GLU A 108 4.22 2.21 -4.23
CA GLU A 108 3.00 1.50 -4.57
C GLU A 108 2.33 0.91 -3.33
N HIS A 109 3.11 0.26 -2.46
CA HIS A 109 2.62 -0.25 -1.19
C HIS A 109 2.07 0.87 -0.29
N LEU A 110 2.76 2.02 -0.23
CA LEU A 110 2.29 3.20 0.51
C LEU A 110 0.97 3.74 -0.07
N ARG A 111 0.86 3.86 -1.39
CA ARG A 111 -0.38 4.31 -2.08
C ARG A 111 -1.55 3.36 -1.79
N LYS A 112 -1.32 2.04 -1.84
CA LYS A 112 -2.33 1.03 -1.46
C LYS A 112 -2.78 1.22 0.00
N LYS A 113 -1.83 1.38 0.92
CA LYS A 113 -2.12 1.62 2.34
C LYS A 113 -2.89 2.94 2.56
N ILE A 114 -2.51 4.01 1.87
CA ILE A 114 -3.22 5.30 1.92
C ILE A 114 -4.66 5.14 1.43
N LYS A 115 -4.87 4.42 0.32
CA LYS A 115 -6.21 4.14 -0.22
C LYS A 115 -7.06 3.36 0.79
N GLU A 116 -6.48 2.34 1.42
CA GLU A 116 -7.17 1.54 2.45
C GLU A 116 -7.54 2.39 3.68
N LEU A 117 -6.62 3.22 4.18
CA LEU A 117 -6.88 4.10 5.32
C LEU A 117 -7.93 5.17 5.00
N LYS A 118 -7.92 5.73 3.78
CA LYS A 118 -8.95 6.65 3.28
C LYS A 118 -10.32 5.95 3.25
N ALA A 119 -10.41 4.75 2.68
CA ALA A 119 -11.64 3.97 2.62
C ALA A 119 -12.16 3.61 4.02
N ARG A 120 -11.27 3.20 4.93
CA ARG A 120 -11.64 2.91 6.33
C ARG A 120 -12.19 4.14 7.05
N LYS A 121 -11.57 5.30 6.85
CA LYS A 121 -12.04 6.58 7.41
C LYS A 121 -13.41 6.95 6.87
N GLU A 122 -13.62 6.80 5.57
CA GLU A 122 -14.90 7.07 4.92
C GLU A 122 -15.99 6.11 5.41
N ALA A 123 -15.69 4.83 5.58
CA ALA A 123 -16.63 3.85 6.12
C ALA A 123 -17.15 4.21 7.52
N ILE A 124 -16.28 4.69 8.41
CA ILE A 124 -16.68 5.14 9.76
C ILE A 124 -17.61 6.35 9.68
N LEU A 125 -17.33 7.29 8.79
CA LEU A 125 -18.18 8.47 8.60
C LEU A 125 -19.53 8.07 8.00
N GLU A 126 -19.55 7.14 7.04
CA GLU A 126 -20.78 6.61 6.46
C GLU A 126 -21.62 5.82 7.46
N GLU A 127 -21.00 5.04 8.34
CA GLU A 127 -21.69 4.37 9.45
C GLU A 127 -22.36 5.40 10.36
N GLY A 128 -21.62 6.43 10.80
CA GLY A 128 -22.19 7.53 11.59
C GLY A 128 -23.33 8.26 10.88
N ARG A 129 -23.21 8.51 9.56
CA ARG A 129 -24.27 9.14 8.75
C ARG A 129 -25.52 8.26 8.68
N ARG A 130 -25.36 6.94 8.50
CA ARG A 130 -26.47 5.99 8.47
C ARG A 130 -27.20 5.94 9.80
N GLU A 131 -26.47 5.87 10.91
CA GLU A 131 -27.06 5.89 12.26
C GLU A 131 -27.79 7.22 12.53
N ALA A 132 -27.18 8.36 12.20
CA ALA A 132 -27.80 9.67 12.33
C ALA A 132 -29.07 9.79 11.47
N ALA A 133 -29.05 9.26 10.24
CA ALA A 133 -30.22 9.20 9.37
C ALA A 133 -31.32 8.29 9.93
N ALA A 134 -30.95 7.15 10.53
CA ALA A 134 -31.89 6.24 11.17
C ALA A 134 -32.59 6.90 12.37
N ILE A 135 -31.86 7.64 13.21
CA ILE A 135 -32.43 8.40 14.34
C ILE A 135 -33.44 9.44 13.84
N ARG A 136 -33.11 10.18 12.77
CA ARG A 136 -34.03 11.15 12.16
C ARG A 136 -35.28 10.49 11.59
N ALA A 137 -35.11 9.35 10.92
CA ALA A 137 -36.23 8.57 10.38
C ALA A 137 -37.14 8.01 11.48
N GLU A 138 -36.57 7.55 12.59
CA GLU A 138 -37.31 7.12 13.78
C GLU A 138 -38.14 8.28 14.36
N ALA A 139 -37.57 9.48 14.44
CA ALA A 139 -38.29 10.67 14.91
C ALA A 139 -39.50 10.99 14.02
N GLU A 140 -39.35 10.94 12.69
CA GLU A 140 -40.48 11.17 11.77
C GLU A 140 -41.55 10.09 11.90
N ARG A 141 -41.17 8.82 12.11
CA ARG A 141 -42.12 7.74 12.40
C ARG A 141 -42.87 8.00 13.69
N GLN A 142 -42.17 8.40 14.75
CA GLN A 142 -42.78 8.74 16.03
C GLN A 142 -43.78 9.91 15.87
N ILE A 143 -43.42 10.94 15.11
CA ILE A 143 -44.32 12.07 14.81
C ILE A 143 -45.56 11.58 14.06
N HIS A 144 -45.38 10.72 13.06
CA HIS A 144 -46.48 10.15 12.30
C HIS A 144 -47.42 9.30 13.19
N ASP A 145 -46.86 8.45 14.05
CA ASP A 145 -47.63 7.57 14.93
C ASP A 145 -48.38 8.37 16.01
N VAL A 146 -47.74 9.39 16.59
CA VAL A 146 -48.39 10.32 17.51
C VAL A 146 -49.49 11.09 16.79
N ALA A 147 -49.25 11.57 15.56
CA ALA A 147 -50.26 12.27 14.77
C ALA A 147 -51.48 11.38 14.43
N ARG A 148 -51.27 10.07 14.24
CA ARG A 148 -52.35 9.12 13.93
C ARG A 148 -53.19 8.74 15.15
N ASN A 149 -52.56 8.68 16.33
CA ASN A 149 -53.18 8.17 17.55
C ASN A 149 -53.62 9.28 18.53
N THR A 150 -53.38 10.55 18.21
CA THR A 150 -53.74 11.67 19.07
C THR A 150 -55.20 12.09 18.92
N ASN A 151 -55.82 12.41 20.05
CA ASN A 151 -57.16 13.02 20.11
C ASN A 151 -57.09 14.55 20.23
N GLN A 152 -55.91 15.15 20.03
CA GLN A 152 -55.72 16.59 20.12
C GLN A 152 -56.18 17.29 18.84
N PHE A 153 -57.05 18.29 18.99
CA PHE A 153 -57.50 19.14 17.89
C PHE A 153 -56.51 20.28 17.64
N ILE A 154 -56.25 20.54 16.36
CA ILE A 154 -55.39 21.62 15.88
C ILE A 154 -56.19 22.47 14.94
N GLN A 155 -56.26 23.77 15.24
CA GLN A 155 -56.86 24.75 14.37
C GLN A 155 -55.81 25.40 13.48
N ASN A 156 -56.08 25.47 12.19
CA ASN A 156 -55.27 26.24 11.26
C ASN A 156 -55.55 27.74 11.44
N SER A 157 -54.55 28.52 11.85
CA SER A 157 -54.69 29.95 12.12
C SER A 157 -55.07 30.79 10.90
N ARG A 158 -54.90 30.25 9.69
CA ARG A 158 -55.17 30.96 8.42
C ARG A 158 -56.49 30.57 7.78
N THR A 159 -56.95 29.33 7.93
CA THR A 159 -58.19 28.83 7.32
C THR A 159 -59.31 28.56 8.33
N GLY A 160 -59.00 28.57 9.63
CA GLY A 160 -59.94 28.23 10.71
C GLY A 160 -60.28 26.73 10.82
N GLU A 161 -59.78 25.91 9.89
CA GLU A 161 -60.04 24.47 9.81
C GLU A 161 -59.48 23.74 11.03
N VAL A 162 -60.28 22.87 11.64
CA VAL A 162 -59.90 22.07 12.81
C VAL A 162 -59.72 20.62 12.37
N ARG A 163 -58.54 20.06 12.67
CA ARG A 163 -58.19 18.67 12.38
C ARG A 163 -57.53 18.02 13.59
N LEU A 164 -57.62 16.70 13.68
CA LEU A 164 -56.85 15.91 14.65
C LEU A 164 -55.38 15.84 14.19
N GLY A 165 -54.44 16.02 15.12
CA GLY A 165 -53.02 15.88 14.81
C GLY A 165 -52.08 16.32 15.93
N ILE A 166 -50.77 16.37 15.60
CA ILE A 166 -49.70 16.82 16.49
C ILE A 166 -49.38 18.30 16.30
N THR A 167 -49.22 19.05 17.41
CA THR A 167 -48.89 20.48 17.32
C THR A 167 -47.50 20.68 16.75
N THR A 168 -47.28 21.80 16.05
CA THR A 168 -45.96 22.16 15.50
C THR A 168 -44.88 22.17 16.59
N SER A 169 -45.23 22.61 17.80
CA SER A 169 -44.31 22.63 18.96
C SER A 169 -43.86 21.23 19.38
N GLN A 170 -44.80 20.28 19.53
CA GLN A 170 -44.49 18.90 19.89
C GLN A 170 -43.68 18.19 18.81
N ALA A 171 -44.05 18.36 17.53
CA ALA A 171 -43.29 17.78 16.42
C ALA A 171 -41.86 18.33 16.36
N ASN A 172 -41.69 19.63 16.60
CA ASN A 172 -40.37 20.26 16.65
C ASN A 172 -39.55 19.78 17.86
N ALA A 173 -40.16 19.52 19.01
CA ALA A 173 -39.47 18.98 20.18
C ALA A 173 -38.89 17.58 19.89
N ILE A 174 -39.69 16.69 19.28
CA ILE A 174 -39.24 15.34 18.89
C ILE A 174 -38.10 15.41 17.89
N ARG A 175 -38.21 16.30 16.87
CA ARG A 175 -37.13 16.53 15.90
C ARG A 175 -35.87 17.09 16.54
N ALA A 176 -36.01 18.05 17.46
CA ALA A 176 -34.88 18.67 18.13
C ALA A 176 -34.10 17.66 18.98
N GLU A 177 -34.80 16.79 19.72
CA GLU A 177 -34.19 15.72 20.50
C GLU A 177 -33.46 14.70 19.61
N ALA A 178 -34.11 14.27 18.52
CA ALA A 178 -33.48 13.39 17.54
C ALA A 178 -32.25 14.02 16.88
N GLU A 179 -32.29 15.33 16.60
CA GLU A 179 -31.16 16.05 16.02
C GLU A 179 -29.97 16.15 16.99
N ILE A 180 -30.21 16.34 18.29
CA ILE A 180 -29.16 16.30 19.30
C ILE A 180 -28.49 14.92 19.32
N ARG A 181 -29.29 13.84 19.34
CA ARG A 181 -28.76 12.46 19.30
C ARG A 181 -27.98 12.18 18.01
N ALA A 182 -28.51 12.58 16.86
CA ALA A 182 -27.84 12.44 15.57
C ALA A 182 -26.50 13.19 15.52
N ARG A 183 -26.43 14.40 16.10
CA ARG A 183 -25.18 15.17 16.22
C ARG A 183 -24.15 14.49 17.11
N GLN A 184 -24.58 13.91 18.23
CA GLN A 184 -23.68 13.17 19.12
C GLN A 184 -23.07 11.96 18.38
N VAL A 185 -23.89 11.17 17.70
CA VAL A 185 -23.43 10.04 16.89
C VAL A 185 -22.41 10.49 15.84
N MET A 186 -22.73 11.53 15.06
CA MET A 186 -21.79 12.08 14.08
C MET A 186 -20.49 12.57 14.72
N SER A 187 -20.57 13.27 15.85
CA SER A 187 -19.39 13.75 16.57
C SER A 187 -18.49 12.59 17.02
N THR A 188 -19.07 11.49 17.52
CA THR A 188 -18.30 10.31 17.89
C THR A 188 -17.65 9.64 16.67
N ALA A 189 -18.35 9.58 15.54
CA ALA A 189 -17.83 9.03 14.28
C ALA A 189 -16.67 9.90 13.75
N GLU A 190 -16.78 11.22 13.83
CA GLU A 190 -15.72 12.16 13.46
C GLU A 190 -14.47 12.00 14.34
N ILE A 191 -14.63 11.84 15.65
CA ILE A 191 -13.51 11.58 16.57
C ILE A 191 -12.80 10.28 16.20
N ARG A 192 -13.57 9.20 15.96
CA ARG A 192 -13.02 7.91 15.50
C ARG A 192 -12.29 8.06 14.16
N ALA A 193 -12.85 8.81 13.22
CA ALA A 193 -12.28 9.07 11.91
C ALA A 193 -10.99 9.94 11.97
N ARG A 194 -10.91 10.88 12.92
CA ARG A 194 -9.69 11.68 13.17
C ARG A 194 -8.54 10.86 13.74
N GLY A 195 -8.84 9.79 14.47
CA GLY A 195 -7.83 8.86 14.99
C GLY A 195 -7.07 8.09 13.90
N ILE A 196 -7.60 8.03 12.67
CA ILE A 196 -6.93 7.39 11.53
C ILE A 196 -5.93 8.37 10.92
N GLN A 197 -4.65 8.17 11.23
CA GLN A 197 -3.54 8.92 10.62
C GLN A 197 -3.27 8.40 9.21
N ILE A 198 -3.47 9.25 8.21
CA ILE A 198 -3.20 8.94 6.81
C ILE A 198 -1.79 9.49 6.49
N PRO A 199 -0.83 8.65 6.10
CA PRO A 199 0.49 9.10 5.68
C PRO A 199 0.39 10.04 4.48
N ARG A 200 1.31 10.99 4.36
CA ARG A 200 1.41 11.86 3.18
C ARG A 200 1.80 11.01 1.96
N ASP A 201 1.16 11.28 0.82
CA ASP A 201 1.50 10.64 -0.45
C ASP A 201 2.98 10.93 -0.79
N PRO A 202 3.75 9.93 -1.25
CA PRO A 202 5.08 10.17 -1.78
C PRO A 202 4.94 10.94 -3.09
N ASP A 203 5.28 12.24 -3.03
CA ASP A 203 5.36 13.17 -4.16
C ASP A 203 6.35 12.66 -5.23
#